data_AF-A0A1J5GEC7-F1
#
_entry.id   AF-A0A1J5GEC7-F1
#
_cell.length_a   1.000
_cell.length_b   1.000
_cell.length_c   1.000
_cell.angle_alpha   90.00
_cell.angle_beta   90.00
_cell.angle_gamma   90.00
#
_symmetry.space_group_name_H-M   'P 1'
#
loop_
_entity.id
_entity.type
_entity.pdbx_description
1 polymer ?
#
loop_
_entity_poly.entity_id
_entity_poly.type
_entity_poly.pdbx_seq_one_letter_code
_entity_poly.pdbx_strand_id
1 'polypeptide(L)'
;MSNQTLTIANFDDNYWRQTYGSRQYVEKGATYEGYQLAYQIGHEGCDRYFGKSFEEAEPELKGDYEALLAQKSGTGMAWEKVKEAVRDAWDQAGTT
;
A
#
# COMPACT_ATOMS: atom_id res chain seq x y z
N MET A 1 5.87 -34.74 6.17
CA MET A 1 5.67 -34.06 4.88
C MET A 1 5.07 -32.71 5.20
N SER A 2 5.93 -31.69 5.33
CA SER A 2 5.49 -30.35 5.72
C SER A 2 5.04 -29.63 4.46
N ASN A 3 3.73 -29.57 4.23
CA ASN A 3 3.17 -28.73 3.18
C ASN A 3 3.33 -27.27 3.64
N GLN A 4 4.41 -26.64 3.21
CA GLN A 4 4.53 -25.18 3.20
C GLN A 4 3.45 -24.66 2.23
N THR A 5 2.25 -24.44 2.77
CA THR A 5 1.24 -23.60 2.14
C THR A 5 1.89 -22.24 1.94
N LEU A 6 2.16 -21.87 0.68
CA LEU A 6 2.51 -20.52 0.30
C LEU A 6 1.48 -19.59 0.95
N THR A 7 1.89 -18.89 1.99
CA THR A 7 1.16 -17.74 2.52
C THR A 7 1.16 -16.71 1.41
N ILE A 8 0.05 -16.62 0.68
CA ILE A 8 -0.31 -15.41 -0.06
C ILE A 8 0.04 -14.25 0.88
N ALA A 9 0.91 -13.33 0.47
CA ALA A 9 1.32 -12.20 1.28
C ALA A 9 0.03 -11.51 1.77
N ASN A 10 -0.35 -11.75 3.01
CA ASN A 10 -1.65 -11.34 3.49
C ASN A 10 -1.47 -9.92 3.99
N PHE A 11 -2.07 -8.95 3.30
CA PHE A 11 -2.05 -7.56 3.72
C PHE A 11 -2.42 -7.46 5.21
N ASP A 12 -1.44 -7.11 6.06
CA ASP A 12 -1.63 -7.09 7.51
C ASP A 12 -2.09 -5.70 7.95
N ASP A 13 -3.39 -5.46 7.79
CA ASP A 13 -4.06 -4.21 8.18
C ASP A 13 -3.69 -3.79 9.62
N ASN A 14 -3.59 -4.76 10.52
CA ASN A 14 -3.31 -4.52 11.93
C ASN A 14 -1.89 -3.99 12.15
N TYR A 15 -0.90 -4.59 11.48
CA TYR A 15 0.49 -4.11 11.47
C TYR A 15 0.56 -2.67 10.93
N TRP A 16 -0.06 -2.40 9.79
CA TRP A 16 -0.06 -1.06 9.20
C TRP A 16 -0.77 -0.04 10.10
N ARG A 17 -1.88 -0.43 10.73
CA ARG A 17 -2.62 0.42 11.67
C ARG A 17 -1.81 0.76 12.92
N GLN A 18 -0.92 -0.12 13.37
CA GLN A 18 -0.05 0.16 14.51
C GLN A 18 1.20 0.95 14.12
N THR A 19 1.73 0.73 12.91
CA THR A 19 3.00 1.33 12.46
C THR A 19 2.85 2.65 11.72
N TYR A 20 1.72 2.91 11.04
CA TYR A 20 1.56 4.11 10.20
C TYR A 20 1.86 5.40 10.96
N GLY A 21 1.37 5.54 12.20
CA GLY A 21 1.58 6.74 13.01
C GLY A 21 3.04 7.03 13.36
N SER A 22 3.93 6.05 13.20
CA SER A 22 5.38 6.19 13.43
C SER A 22 6.15 6.56 12.15
N ARG A 23 5.51 6.50 10.98
CA ARG A 23 6.14 6.81 9.68
C ARG A 23 6.25 8.31 9.49
N GLN A 24 7.37 8.79 8.97
CA GLN A 24 7.64 10.22 8.81
C GLN A 24 6.76 10.89 7.75
N TYR A 25 6.25 10.11 6.79
CA TYR A 25 5.34 10.57 5.74
C TYR A 25 3.88 10.71 6.20
N VAL A 26 3.57 10.29 7.43
CA VAL A 26 2.21 10.40 7.97
C VAL A 26 2.00 11.79 8.57
N GLU A 27 0.98 12.49 8.06
CA GLU A 27 0.64 13.83 8.56
C GLU A 27 0.07 13.76 9.99
N LYS A 28 0.44 14.74 10.81
CA LYS A 28 -0.09 14.87 12.17
C LYS A 28 -1.59 15.11 12.12
N GLY A 29 -2.37 14.16 12.64
CA GLY A 29 -3.84 14.20 12.64
C GLY A 29 -4.49 13.43 11.49
N ALA A 30 -3.71 12.82 10.59
CA ALA A 30 -4.25 11.95 9.56
C ALA A 30 -4.74 10.63 10.15
N THR A 31 -5.84 10.12 9.58
CA THR A 31 -6.44 8.84 9.99
C THR A 31 -5.83 7.69 9.20
N TYR A 32 -5.84 6.50 9.80
CA TYR A 32 -5.39 5.28 9.14
C TYR A 32 -6.17 5.03 7.83
N GLU A 33 -7.48 5.28 7.81
CA GLU A 33 -8.35 5.04 6.64
C GLU A 33 -7.88 5.76 5.37
N GLY A 34 -7.27 6.95 5.52
CA GLY A 34 -6.72 7.69 4.40
C GLY A 34 -5.47 7.06 3.78
N TYR A 35 -4.71 6.31 4.58
CA TYR A 35 -3.52 5.56 4.14
C TYR A 35 -3.81 4.09 3.85
N GLN A 36 -4.89 3.52 4.39
CA GLN A 36 -5.25 2.11 4.24
C GLN A 36 -5.33 1.72 2.76
N LEU A 37 -6.01 2.54 1.94
CA LEU A 37 -6.12 2.30 0.50
C LEU A 37 -4.74 2.30 -0.17
N ALA A 38 -3.83 3.15 0.27
CA ALA A 38 -2.50 3.26 -0.31
C ALA A 38 -1.63 2.04 0.01
N TYR A 39 -1.64 1.59 1.27
CA TYR A 39 -0.94 0.36 1.64
C TYR A 39 -1.50 -0.86 0.89
N GLN A 40 -2.83 -0.92 0.73
CA GLN A 40 -3.47 -1.98 -0.03
C GLN A 40 -3.01 -1.99 -1.50
N ILE A 41 -3.02 -0.82 -2.17
CA ILE A 41 -2.54 -0.68 -3.55
C ILE A 41 -1.07 -1.06 -3.70
N GLY A 42 -0.21 -0.65 -2.77
CA GLY A 42 1.22 -0.98 -2.83
C GLY A 42 1.46 -2.48 -2.67
N HIS A 43 0.74 -3.10 -1.75
CA HIS A 43 0.83 -4.53 -1.48
C HIS A 43 0.29 -5.37 -2.65
N GLU A 44 -0.92 -5.10 -3.11
CA GLU A 44 -1.53 -5.80 -4.25
C GLU A 44 -0.75 -5.53 -5.55
N GLY A 45 -0.24 -4.32 -5.70
CA GLY A 45 0.60 -3.91 -6.80
C GLY A 45 1.88 -4.72 -6.89
N CYS A 46 2.52 -5.02 -5.76
CA CYS A 46 3.78 -5.76 -5.74
C CYS A 46 3.65 -7.16 -6.37
N ASP A 47 2.53 -7.83 -6.11
CA ASP A 47 2.21 -9.11 -6.75
C ASP A 47 1.83 -8.91 -8.24
N ARG A 48 0.99 -7.91 -8.52
CA ARG A 48 0.50 -7.63 -9.88
C ARG A 48 1.61 -7.25 -10.86
N TYR A 49 2.58 -6.45 -10.44
CA TYR A 49 3.75 -6.10 -11.26
C TYR A 49 5.04 -6.72 -10.70
N PHE A 50 4.93 -7.95 -10.21
CA PHE A 50 6.09 -8.73 -9.78
C PHE A 50 7.19 -8.75 -10.87
N GLY A 51 8.43 -8.47 -10.45
CA GLY A 51 9.58 -8.36 -11.35
C GLY A 51 9.80 -6.97 -11.96
N LYS A 52 8.93 -5.99 -11.70
CA LYS A 52 9.18 -4.57 -11.98
C LYS A 52 9.66 -3.83 -10.74
N SER A 53 10.40 -2.75 -10.95
CA SER A 53 10.74 -1.82 -9.87
C SER A 53 9.53 -0.96 -9.52
N PHE A 54 9.44 -0.48 -8.27
CA PHE A 54 8.39 0.45 -7.85
C PHE A 54 8.30 1.66 -8.79
N GLU A 55 9.43 2.20 -9.25
CA GLU A 55 9.46 3.34 -10.19
C GLU A 55 8.77 3.06 -11.52
N GLU A 56 8.83 1.82 -12.01
CA GLU A 56 8.15 1.41 -13.24
C GLU A 56 6.65 1.16 -13.03
N ALA A 57 6.28 0.72 -11.82
CA ALA A 57 4.89 0.49 -11.45
C ALA A 57 4.20 1.76 -10.92
N GLU A 58 4.95 2.77 -10.46
CA GLU A 58 4.44 4.02 -9.86
C GLU A 58 3.32 4.68 -10.68
N PRO A 59 3.46 4.92 -12.01
CA PRO A 59 2.40 5.55 -12.79
C PRO A 59 1.13 4.70 -12.86
N GLU A 60 1.26 3.38 -12.90
CA GLU A 60 0.14 2.45 -12.93
C GLU A 60 -0.57 2.41 -11.56
N LEU A 61 0.20 2.26 -10.48
CA LEU A 61 -0.31 2.27 -9.10
C LEU A 61 -1.01 3.58 -8.77
N LYS A 62 -0.48 4.70 -9.28
CA LYS A 62 -1.13 6.00 -9.16
C LYS A 62 -2.51 5.98 -9.83
N GLY A 63 -2.58 5.48 -11.07
CA GLY A 63 -3.84 5.35 -11.79
C GLY A 63 -4.86 4.47 -11.06
N ASP A 64 -4.45 3.30 -10.59
CA ASP A 64 -5.28 2.39 -9.78
C ASP A 64 -5.75 3.08 -8.49
N TYR A 65 -4.85 3.78 -7.78
CA TYR A 65 -5.19 4.50 -6.56
C TYR A 65 -6.21 5.61 -6.82
N GLU A 66 -6.00 6.45 -7.83
CA GLU A 66 -6.92 7.55 -8.16
C GLU A 66 -8.29 7.02 -8.61
N ALA A 67 -8.33 5.90 -9.34
CA ALA A 67 -9.57 5.25 -9.76
C ALA A 67 -10.36 4.66 -8.58
N LEU A 68 -9.67 4.04 -7.61
CA LEU A 68 -10.32 3.54 -6.39
C LEU A 68 -10.71 4.67 -5.45
N LEU A 69 -9.90 5.73 -5.36
CA LEU A 69 -10.20 6.92 -4.58
C LEU A 69 -11.49 7.60 -5.07
N ALA A 70 -11.68 7.72 -6.38
CA ALA A 70 -12.92 8.25 -6.96
C ALA A 70 -14.16 7.44 -6.56
N GLN A 71 -14.01 6.13 -6.33
CA GLN A 71 -15.07 5.24 -5.88
C GLN A 71 -15.31 5.32 -4.35
N LYS A 72 -14.23 5.47 -3.57
CA LYS A 72 -14.27 5.67 -2.12
C LYS A 72 -14.52 7.15 -1.80
N SER A 73 -15.79 7.55 -1.72
CA SER A 73 -16.29 8.92 -1.50
C SER A 73 -15.54 9.80 -0.47
N GLY A 74 -14.34 10.29 -0.83
CA GLY A 74 -13.56 11.27 -0.06
C GLY A 74 -12.78 10.73 1.15
N THR A 75 -12.71 9.41 1.37
CA THR A 75 -11.99 8.85 2.54
C THR A 75 -10.49 8.67 2.34
N GLY A 76 -9.98 8.78 1.10
CA GLY A 76 -8.54 8.70 0.82
C GLY A 76 -7.88 10.07 0.63
N MET A 77 -6.55 10.08 0.63
CA MET A 77 -5.74 11.29 0.48
C MET A 77 -5.20 11.45 -0.94
N ALA A 78 -4.59 12.60 -1.25
CA ALA A 78 -3.95 12.79 -2.54
C ALA A 78 -2.75 11.83 -2.71
N TRP A 79 -2.52 11.36 -3.94
CA TRP A 79 -1.39 10.47 -4.27
C TRP A 79 -0.07 10.94 -3.68
N GLU A 80 0.24 12.24 -3.76
CA GLU A 80 1.50 12.80 -3.25
C GLU A 80 1.71 12.60 -1.74
N LYS A 81 0.62 12.52 -0.96
CA LYS A 81 0.66 12.27 0.48
C LYS A 81 0.83 10.80 0.81
N VAL A 82 0.35 9.93 -0.08
CA VAL A 82 0.28 8.49 0.18
C VAL A 82 1.28 7.68 -0.64
N LYS A 83 1.94 8.26 -1.64
CA LYS A 83 2.91 7.55 -2.50
C LYS A 83 4.01 6.87 -1.70
N GLU A 84 4.44 7.50 -0.60
CA GLU A 84 5.44 6.92 0.29
C GLU A 84 4.87 5.72 1.05
N ALA A 85 3.61 5.77 1.46
CA ALA A 85 2.90 4.64 2.06
C ALA A 85 2.73 3.48 1.06
N VAL A 86 2.38 3.78 -0.21
CA VAL A 86 2.30 2.77 -1.29
C VAL A 86 3.65 2.10 -1.48
N ARG A 87 4.73 2.89 -1.57
CA ARG A 87 6.09 2.39 -1.73
C ARG A 87 6.52 1.52 -0.55
N ASP A 88 6.15 1.92 0.66
CA ASP A 88 6.47 1.18 1.87
C ASP A 88 5.79 -0.19 1.91
N ALA A 89 4.52 -0.25 1.55
CA ALA A 89 3.79 -1.51 1.42
C ALA A 89 4.34 -2.38 0.29
N TRP A 90 4.72 -1.77 -0.84
CA TRP A 90 5.37 -2.47 -1.94
C TRP A 90 6.67 -3.13 -1.49
N ASP A 91 7.54 -2.38 -0.82
CA ASP A 91 8.83 -2.86 -0.33
C ASP A 91 8.67 -3.99 0.70
N GLN A 92 7.72 -3.85 1.62
CA GLN A 92 7.37 -4.90 2.58
C GLN A 92 6.87 -6.18 1.88
N ALA A 93 5.99 -6.03 0.88
CA ALA A 93 5.44 -7.15 0.13
C ALA A 93 6.50 -7.87 -0.72
N GLY A 94 7.47 -7.14 -1.27
CA GLY A 94 8.56 -7.72 -2.06
C GLY A 94 9.72 -8.31 -1.24
N THR A 95 9.80 -7.98 0.05
CA THR A 95 10.89 -8.43 0.94
C THR A 95 10.62 -9.78 1.63
N THR A 96 9.37 -10.27 1.62
CA THR A 96 8.95 -11.50 2.32
C THR A 96 8.88 -12.70 1.37
#